data_AF-T0YMP1-F1
#
_entry.id   AF-T0YMP1-F1
#
_cell.length_a   1.000
_cell.length_b   1.000
_cell.length_c   1.000
_cell.angle_alpha   90.00
_cell.angle_beta   90.00
_cell.angle_gamma   90.00
#
_symmetry.space_group_name_H-M   'P 1'
#
loop_
_entity.id
_entity.type
_entity.pdbx_description
1 polymer ?
#
loop_
_entity_poly.entity_id
_entity_poly.type
_entity_poly.pdbx_seq_one_letter_code
_entity_poly.pdbx_strand_id
1 'polypeptide(L)'
;MHTLWIAFAGVALAELGDKTQLLSLVLAARYRKPWPIVLGILVATLVNHALAALAGAWLGTLLTPTLQRWLVGVSLLAVAAWTLKPDHIDADEGS
;
A
#
# COMPACT_ATOMS: atom_id res chain seq x y z
N MET A 1 -7.65 23.23 8.10
CA MET A 1 -6.98 23.32 6.78
C MET A 1 -5.50 22.99 6.83
N HIS A 2 -4.71 23.53 7.78
CA HIS A 2 -3.27 23.21 7.89
C HIS A 2 -2.95 21.72 8.10
N THR A 3 -3.72 21.01 8.92
CA THR A 3 -3.52 19.57 9.18
C THR A 3 -3.68 18.71 7.93
N LEU A 4 -4.61 19.06 7.04
CA LEU A 4 -4.84 18.34 5.79
C LEU A 4 -3.59 18.41 4.91
N TRP A 5 -3.02 19.61 4.75
CA TRP A 5 -1.83 19.81 3.93
C TRP A 5 -0.60 19.10 4.48
N ILE A 6 -0.41 19.13 5.81
CA ILE A 6 0.70 18.43 6.46
C ILE A 6 0.56 16.92 6.29
N ALA A 7 -0.64 16.36 6.52
CA ALA A 7 -0.89 14.94 6.34
C ALA A 7 -0.74 14.51 4.87
N PHE A 8 -1.32 15.28 3.95
CA PHE A 8 -1.20 15.04 2.52
C PHE A 8 0.25 15.04 2.07
N ALA A 9 1.01 16.10 2.39
CA ALA A 9 2.40 16.22 2.00
C ALA A 9 3.28 15.15 2.66
N GLY A 10 3.05 14.86 3.94
CA GLY A 10 3.78 13.83 4.67
C GLY A 10 3.60 12.45 4.06
N VAL A 11 2.35 12.06 3.79
CA VAL A 11 2.04 10.76 3.13
C VAL A 11 2.54 10.73 1.70
N ALA A 12 2.35 11.81 0.93
CA ALA A 12 2.81 11.87 -0.46
C ALA A 12 4.33 11.70 -0.58
N LEU A 13 5.10 12.27 0.36
CA LEU A 13 6.55 12.10 0.41
C LEU A 13 6.95 10.70 0.88
N ALA A 14 6.27 10.16 1.89
CA ALA A 14 6.55 8.82 2.42
C ALA A 14 6.28 7.70 1.40
N GLU A 15 5.25 7.89 0.57
CA GLU A 15 4.82 6.95 -0.47
C GLU A 15 5.47 7.23 -1.84
N LEU A 16 6.32 8.26 -1.95
CA LEU A 16 6.94 8.62 -3.23
C LEU A 16 7.92 7.52 -3.69
N GLY A 17 7.68 6.97 -4.87
CA GLY A 17 8.50 5.88 -5.43
C GLY A 17 8.07 4.48 -5.00
N ASP A 18 6.88 4.31 -4.41
CA ASP A 18 6.28 2.98 -4.20
C ASP A 18 6.21 2.18 -5.52
N LYS A 19 6.24 0.85 -5.39
CA LYS A 19 6.03 -0.15 -6.44
C LYS A 19 4.84 0.19 -7.33
N THR A 20 3.74 0.69 -6.78
CA THR A 20 2.57 1.10 -7.58
C THR A 20 2.89 2.28 -8.49
N GLN A 21 3.65 3.27 -8.02
CA GLN A 21 4.06 4.44 -8.82
C GLN A 21 5.08 4.04 -9.89
N LEU A 22 6.04 3.17 -9.56
CA LEU A 22 7.01 2.63 -10.53
C LEU A 22 6.31 1.81 -11.61
N LEU A 23 5.36 0.96 -11.24
CA LEU A 23 4.57 0.17 -12.19
C LEU A 23 3.71 1.08 -13.07
N SER A 24 3.12 2.14 -12.51
CA SER A 24 2.39 3.17 -13.26
C SER A 24 3.28 3.81 -14.33
N LEU A 25 4.50 4.20 -13.95
CA LEU A 25 5.48 4.82 -14.84
C LEU A 25 5.91 3.87 -15.95
N VAL A 26 6.21 2.61 -15.61
CA VAL A 26 6.62 1.57 -16.56
C VAL A 26 5.50 1.29 -17.57
N LEU A 27 4.25 1.14 -17.11
CA LEU A 27 3.11 0.96 -18.02
C LEU A 27 2.92 2.19 -18.90
N ALA A 28 3.00 3.40 -18.34
CA ALA A 28 2.83 4.64 -19.08
C ALA A 28 3.89 4.78 -20.19
N ALA A 29 5.14 4.45 -19.88
CA ALA A 29 6.25 4.42 -20.83
C ALA A 29 6.05 3.34 -21.91
N ARG A 30 5.62 2.13 -21.53
CA ARG A 30 5.43 0.99 -22.43
C ARG A 30 4.29 1.20 -23.43
N TYR A 31 3.13 1.65 -22.94
CA TYR A 31 1.91 1.78 -23.76
C TYR A 31 1.73 3.17 -24.37
N ARG A 32 2.56 4.16 -23.98
CA ARG A 32 2.49 5.56 -24.41
C ARG A 32 1.10 6.21 -24.25
N LYS A 33 0.32 5.72 -23.27
CA LYS A 33 -1.03 6.19 -22.94
C LYS A 33 -1.09 6.57 -21.46
N PRO A 34 -0.43 7.66 -21.04
CA PRO A 34 -0.29 8.02 -19.64
C PRO A 34 -1.65 8.28 -18.96
N TRP A 35 -2.56 8.99 -19.62
CA TRP A 35 -3.84 9.39 -19.03
C TRP A 35 -4.75 8.20 -18.65
N PRO A 36 -5.03 7.23 -19.55
CA PRO A 36 -5.81 6.05 -19.16
C PRO A 36 -5.17 5.23 -18.04
N ILE A 37 -3.84 5.13 -18.01
CA ILE A 37 -3.11 4.34 -16.99
C ILE A 37 -3.20 5.03 -15.63
N VAL A 38 -2.93 6.32 -15.57
CA VAL A 38 -3.06 7.11 -14.34
C VAL A 38 -4.49 7.06 -13.80
N LEU A 39 -5.50 7.22 -14.67
CA LEU A 39 -6.91 7.12 -14.26
C LEU A 39 -7.27 5.71 -13.79
N GLY A 40 -6.81 4.67 -14.48
CA GLY A 40 -7.05 3.29 -14.08
C GLY A 40 -6.47 2.98 -12.70
N ILE A 41 -5.24 3.42 -12.45
CA ILE A 41 -4.56 3.22 -11.16
C ILE A 41 -5.21 4.06 -10.07
N LEU A 42 -5.61 5.30 -10.37
CA LEU A 42 -6.36 6.13 -9.42
C LEU A 42 -7.67 5.46 -9.00
N VAL A 43 -8.46 4.98 -9.97
CA VAL A 43 -9.73 4.29 -9.69
C VAL A 43 -9.47 3.01 -8.91
N ALA A 44 -8.48 2.20 -9.31
CA ALA A 44 -8.12 0.98 -8.60
C ALA A 44 -7.76 1.26 -7.13
N THR A 45 -6.93 2.28 -6.89
CA THR A 45 -6.53 2.70 -5.54
C THR A 45 -7.72 3.18 -4.73
N LEU A 46 -8.60 4.03 -5.30
CA LEU A 46 -9.79 4.52 -4.60
C LEU A 46 -10.75 3.37 -4.23
N VAL A 47 -11.00 2.45 -5.16
CA VAL A 47 -11.85 1.28 -4.92
C VAL A 47 -11.25 0.38 -3.86
N ASN A 48 -9.95 0.08 -3.94
CA ASN A 48 -9.25 -0.73 -2.95
C ASN A 48 -9.34 -0.11 -1.54
N HIS A 49 -9.10 1.19 -1.41
CA HIS A 49 -9.22 1.89 -0.13
C HIS A 49 -10.65 1.92 0.39
N ALA A 50 -11.64 2.16 -0.48
CA ALA A 50 -13.05 2.15 -0.09
C ALA A 50 -13.45 0.76 0.44
N LEU A 51 -13.07 -0.32 -0.27
CA LEU A 51 -13.34 -1.69 0.17
C LEU A 51 -12.64 -2.01 1.50
N ALA A 52 -11.37 -1.65 1.64
CA ALA A 52 -10.62 -1.84 2.88
C ALA A 52 -11.24 -1.07 4.05
N ALA A 53 -11.67 0.18 3.83
CA ALA A 53 -12.32 1.01 4.85
C ALA A 53 -13.69 0.43 5.25
N LEU A 54 -14.50 -0.02 4.29
CA LEU A 54 -15.79 -0.65 4.56
C LEU A 54 -15.61 -1.97 5.34
N ALA A 55 -14.69 -2.82 4.90
CA ALA A 55 -14.38 -4.07 5.60
C ALA A 55 -13.84 -3.81 7.02
N GLY A 56 -12.96 -2.82 7.17
CA GLY A 56 -12.42 -2.40 8.46
C GLY A 56 -13.49 -1.84 9.40
N ALA A 57 -14.40 -1.02 8.87
CA ALA A 57 -15.52 -0.49 9.63
C ALA A 57 -16.47 -1.60 10.08
N TRP A 58 -16.77 -2.56 9.19
CA TRP A 58 -17.60 -3.72 9.51
C TRP A 58 -16.96 -4.59 10.59
N LEU A 59 -15.68 -4.96 10.44
CA LEU A 59 -14.92 -5.71 11.46
C LEU A 59 -14.85 -4.94 12.78
N GLY A 60 -14.75 -3.62 12.73
CA GLY A 60 -14.77 -2.75 13.92
C GLY A 60 -16.06 -2.87 14.75
N THR A 61 -17.17 -3.30 14.16
CA THR A 61 -18.41 -3.55 14.91
C THR A 61 -18.40 -4.88 15.66
N LEU A 62 -17.54 -5.82 15.25
CA LEU A 62 -17.43 -7.17 15.82
C LEU A 62 -16.33 -7.28 16.87
N LEU A 63 -15.32 -6.41 16.81
CA LEU A 63 -14.11 -6.49 17.63
C LEU A 63 -14.12 -5.48 18.77
N THR A 64 -13.65 -5.90 19.95
CA THR A 64 -13.46 -4.95 21.06
C THR A 64 -12.25 -4.05 20.80
N PRO A 65 -12.21 -2.81 21.33
CA PRO A 65 -11.08 -1.89 21.11
C PRO A 65 -9.74 -2.47 21.59
N THR A 66 -9.76 -3.30 22.63
CA THR A 66 -8.55 -3.97 23.14
C THR A 66 -8.05 -5.02 22.16
N LEU A 67 -8.94 -5.84 21.58
CA LEU A 67 -8.55 -6.83 20.59
C LEU A 67 -8.04 -6.17 19.31
N GLN A 68 -8.69 -5.09 18.84
CA GLN A 68 -8.24 -4.34 17.66
C GLN A 68 -6.81 -3.80 17.83
N ARG A 69 -6.48 -3.23 19.00
CA ARG A 69 -5.12 -2.74 19.30
C ARG A 69 -4.09 -3.87 19.24
N TRP A 70 -4.39 -5.02 19.85
CA TRP A 70 -3.48 -6.17 19.82
C TRP A 70 -3.32 -6.73 18.42
N LEU A 71 -4.40 -6.83 17.64
CA LEU A 71 -4.33 -7.29 16.25
C LEU A 71 -3.40 -6.41 15.40
N VAL A 72 -3.52 -5.09 15.49
CA VAL A 72 -2.64 -4.16 14.76
C VAL A 72 -1.20 -4.24 15.25
N GLY A 73 -0.98 -4.26 16.57
CA GLY A 73 0.37 -4.33 17.13
C GLY A 73 1.09 -5.62 16.74
N VAL A 74 0.40 -6.77 16.86
CA VAL A 74 0.95 -8.07 16.49
C VAL A 74 1.17 -8.18 14.98
N SER A 75 0.27 -7.66 14.15
CA SER A 75 0.45 -7.70 12.70
C SER A 75 1.67 -6.90 12.24
N LEU A 76 1.90 -5.72 12.83
CA LEU A 76 3.10 -4.92 12.55
C LEU A 76 4.38 -5.62 12.98
N LEU A 77 4.40 -6.23 14.17
CA LEU A 77 5.55 -7.01 14.65
C LEU A 77 5.80 -8.24 13.77
N ALA A 78 4.75 -8.91 13.32
CA ALA A 78 4.84 -10.06 12.42
C ALA A 78 5.45 -9.65 11.07
N VAL A 79 5.01 -8.53 10.49
CA VAL A 79 5.59 -7.98 9.26
C VAL A 79 7.05 -7.60 9.47
N ALA A 80 7.40 -6.92 10.57
CA ALA A 80 8.78 -6.57 10.89
C ALA A 80 9.67 -7.81 11.03
N ALA A 81 9.18 -8.85 11.71
CA ALA A 81 9.88 -10.13 11.83
C ALA A 81 10.05 -10.83 10.48
N TRP A 82 9.02 -10.82 9.63
CA TRP A 82 9.11 -11.40 8.29
C TRP A 82 10.12 -10.66 7.41
N THR A 83 10.15 -9.32 7.46
CA THR A 83 11.12 -8.53 6.68
C THR A 83 12.57 -8.74 7.09
N LEU A 84 12.84 -9.27 8.29
CA LEU A 84 14.19 -9.64 8.73
C LEU A 84 14.68 -10.96 8.10
N LYS A 85 13.77 -11.81 7.59
CA LYS A 85 14.15 -13.04 6.91
C LYS A 85 14.82 -12.65 5.59
N PRO A 86 16.13 -12.91 5.42
CA PRO A 86 16.81 -12.60 4.17
C PRO A 86 16.26 -13.50 3.07
N ASP A 87 15.88 -12.91 1.95
CA ASP A 87 15.59 -13.68 0.75
C ASP A 87 16.93 -14.21 0.21
N HIS A 88 16.99 -15.52 -0.04
CA HIS A 88 18.13 -16.11 -0.75
C HIS A 88 18.05 -15.65 -2.20
N ILE A 89 19.10 -15.01 -2.69
CA ILE A 89 19.27 -14.75 -4.12
C ILE A 89 19.70 -16.08 -4.72
N ASP A 90 18.75 -16.84 -5.26
CA ASP A 90 19.06 -18.04 -6.03
C ASP A 90 19.84 -17.61 -7.28
N ALA A 91 21.16 -17.74 -7.20
CA ALA A 91 22.08 -17.53 -8.31
C ALA A 91 22.07 -18.78 -9.20
N ASP A 92 20.95 -19.05 -9.88
CA ASP A 92 20.83 -20.16 -10.84
C ASP A 92 19.93 -19.77 -12.01
N GLU A 93 20.38 -18.81 -12.82
CA GLU A 93 20.04 -18.74 -14.24
C GLU A 93 21.33 -18.40 -15.02
N GLY A 94 22.19 -19.41 -15.15
CA GLY A 94 23.49 -19.33 -15.79
C GLY A 94 24.01 -20.70 -16.23
N SER A 95 23.22 -21.44 -17.01
CA SER A 95 23.70 -22.55 -17.86
C SER A 95 22.87 -22.65 -19.13
#